data_AF-R9KS41-F1
#
_entry.id   AF-R9KS41-F1
#
_cell.length_a   1.000
_cell.length_b   1.000
_cell.length_c   1.000
_cell.angle_alpha   90.00
_cell.angle_beta   90.00
_cell.angle_gamma   90.00
#
_symmetry.space_group_name_H-M   'P 1'
#
loop_
_entity.id
_entity.type
_entity.pdbx_description
1 polymer ?
#
loop_
_entity_poly.entity_id
_entity_poly.type
_entity_poly.pdbx_seq_one_letter_code
_entity_poly.pdbx_strand_id
1 'polypeptide(L)' 'MKLSRYEQEVVIILNADEDEATVYTANPVWIRKMDKLHREFPEIIRLKSWTEVSKTYALPKNLIRIGKPREPLIN' A
#
# COMPACT_ATOMS: atom_id res chain seq x y z
N MET A 1 7.58 10.49 15.42
CA MET A 1 8.99 10.09 15.16
C MET A 1 9.36 10.37 13.69
N LYS A 2 10.61 10.78 13.35
CA LYS A 2 11.04 10.95 11.94
C LYS A 2 11.77 9.70 11.45
N LEU A 3 11.11 8.91 10.62
CA LEU A 3 11.68 7.69 10.02
C LEU A 3 12.78 8.03 9.01
N SER A 4 13.83 7.20 9.00
CA SER A 4 14.82 7.17 7.93
C SER A 4 14.15 6.83 6.59
N ARG A 5 14.85 7.07 5.47
CA ARG A 5 14.33 6.71 4.15
C ARG A 5 14.16 5.20 3.98
N TYR A 6 15.00 4.40 4.67
CA TYR A 6 14.94 2.95 4.64
C TYR A 6 13.67 2.44 5.33
N GLU A 7 13.36 2.96 6.52
CA GLU A 7 12.16 2.60 7.29
C GLU A 7 10.85 3.09 6.65
N GLN A 8 10.89 3.97 5.65
CA GLN A 8 9.71 4.43 4.90
C GLN A 8 9.31 3.45 3.79
N GLU A 9 9.14 2.19 4.19
CA GLU A 9 8.81 1.08 3.32
C GLU A 9 7.31 0.99 2.99
N VAL A 10 7.04 0.25 1.91
CA VAL A 10 5.70 -0.20 1.52
C VAL A 10 5.81 -1.70 1.23
N VAL A 11 4.99 -2.48 1.90
CA VAL A 11 4.94 -3.94 1.73
C VAL A 11 3.54 -4.31 1.27
N ILE A 12 3.47 -4.99 0.13
CA ILE A 12 2.22 -5.48 -0.46
C ILE A 12 2.24 -7.01 -0.42
N ILE A 13 1.29 -7.60 0.29
CA ILE A 13 1.18 -9.06 0.46
C ILE A 13 0.00 -9.56 -0.36
N LEU A 14 0.28 -10.57 -1.20
CA LEU A 14 -0.67 -11.35 -1.99
C LEU A 14 -0.42 -12.82 -1.67
N ASN A 15 -1.31 -13.49 -0.94
CA ASN A 15 -1.25 -14.95 -0.76
C ASN A 15 -2.19 -15.63 -1.78
N ALA A 16 -2.25 -16.96 -1.85
CA ALA A 16 -3.15 -17.65 -2.79
C ALA A 16 -4.55 -17.97 -2.20
N ASP A 17 -4.70 -17.84 -0.89
CA ASP A 17 -5.86 -18.34 -0.12
C ASP A 17 -6.95 -17.27 0.07
N GLU A 18 -6.56 -15.99 0.14
CA GLU A 18 -7.46 -14.86 0.34
C GLU A 18 -7.82 -14.16 -0.97
N ASP A 19 -8.90 -13.39 -1.03
CA ASP A 19 -9.25 -12.56 -2.21
C ASP A 19 -8.68 -11.13 -2.12
N GLU A 20 -8.16 -10.75 -0.97
CA GLU A 20 -7.65 -9.42 -0.67
C GLU A 20 -6.12 -9.41 -0.59
N ALA A 21 -5.58 -8.22 -0.83
CA ALA A 21 -4.20 -7.89 -0.56
C ALA A 21 -4.11 -7.11 0.74
N THR A 22 -2.99 -7.24 1.43
CA THR A 22 -2.62 -6.36 2.55
C THR A 22 -1.54 -5.40 2.12
N VAL A 23 -1.73 -4.10 2.37
CA VAL A 23 -0.77 -3.03 2.09
C VAL A 23 -0.37 -2.38 3.40
N TYR A 24 0.83 -2.73 3.87
CA TYR A 24 1.50 -2.03 4.96
C TYR A 24 2.32 -0.87 4.40
N THR A 25 2.30 0.28 5.07
CA THR A 25 3.16 1.41 4.72
C THR A 25 3.55 2.24 5.93
N ALA A 26 4.84 2.50 6.06
CA ALA A 26 5.42 3.54 6.91
C ALA A 26 5.86 4.77 6.08
N ASN A 27 5.65 4.72 4.76
CA ASN A 27 5.93 5.82 3.85
C ASN A 27 4.84 6.90 3.91
N PRO A 28 5.16 8.17 4.26
CA PRO A 28 4.16 9.23 4.43
C PRO A 28 3.46 9.64 3.12
N VAL A 29 4.09 9.46 1.96
CA VAL A 29 3.46 9.72 0.66
C VAL A 29 2.38 8.67 0.39
N TRP A 30 2.69 7.40 0.64
CA TRP A 30 1.73 6.30 0.50
C TRP A 30 0.61 6.36 1.53
N ILE A 31 0.88 6.73 2.78
CA ILE A 31 -0.16 6.94 3.80
C ILE A 31 -1.18 7.98 3.31
N ARG A 32 -0.73 9.14 2.82
CA ARG A 32 -1.65 10.16 2.28
C ARG A 32 -2.47 9.65 1.10
N LYS A 33 -1.85 8.89 0.19
CA LYS A 33 -2.53 8.28 -0.95
C LYS A 33 -3.60 7.29 -0.50
N MET A 34 -3.24 6.36 0.39
CA MET A 34 -4.15 5.32 0.87
C MET A 34 -5.26 5.90 1.76
N ASP A 35 -4.98 6.91 2.57
CA ASP A 35 -6.00 7.62 3.36
C ASP A 35 -7.01 8.35 2.48
N LYS A 36 -6.56 8.97 1.38
CA LYS A 36 -7.48 9.57 0.39
C LYS A 36 -8.37 8.49 -0.22
N LEU A 37 -7.77 7.39 -0.67
CA LEU A 37 -8.50 6.27 -1.28
C LEU A 37 -9.48 5.60 -0.31
N HIS A 38 -9.08 5.40 0.95
CA HIS A 38 -9.95 4.89 2.01
C HIS A 38 -11.12 5.84 2.27
N ARG A 39 -10.89 7.16 2.29
CA ARG A 39 -11.97 8.15 2.47
C ARG A 39 -12.99 8.11 1.33
N GLU A 40 -12.52 7.94 0.10
CA GLU A 40 -13.39 7.88 -1.10
C GLU A 40 -14.10 6.54 -1.23
N PHE A 41 -13.46 5.44 -0.82
CA PHE A 41 -13.96 4.06 -1.00
C PHE A 41 -13.76 3.21 0.27
N PRO A 42 -14.38 3.58 1.41
CA PRO A 42 -14.08 2.96 2.70
C PRO A 42 -14.40 1.47 2.76
N GLU A 43 -15.40 1.01 2.01
CA GLU A 43 -15.79 -0.41 1.95
C GLU A 43 -14.83 -1.27 1.11
N ILE A 44 -14.15 -0.67 0.14
CA ILE A 44 -13.24 -1.35 -0.80
C ILE A 44 -11.80 -1.30 -0.29
N ILE A 45 -11.36 -0.15 0.22
CA ILE A 45 -10.01 0.09 0.71
C ILE A 45 -10.12 0.35 2.21
N ARG A 46 -10.01 -0.72 2.99
CA ARG A 46 -10.30 -0.73 4.43
C ARG A 46 -9.03 -0.53 5.23
N LEU A 47 -9.04 0.43 6.16
CA LEU A 47 -7.99 0.56 7.17
C LEU A 47 -8.11 -0.58 8.19
N LYS A 48 -7.08 -1.41 8.32
CA LYS A 48 -7.06 -2.56 9.25
C LYS A 48 -6.40 -2.21 10.58
N SER A 49 -5.32 -1.45 10.55
CA SER A 49 -4.58 -1.02 11.74
C SER A 49 -3.71 0.20 11.45
N TRP A 50 -3.32 0.90 12.50
CA TRP A 50 -2.36 2.00 12.43
C TRP A 50 -1.53 2.11 13.71
N THR A 51 -0.37 2.71 13.57
CA THR A 51 0.49 3.16 14.67
C THR A 51 0.70 4.67 14.55
N GLU A 52 1.61 5.25 15.34
CA GLU A 52 2.02 6.64 15.17
C GLU A 52 2.64 6.91 13.78
N VAL A 53 3.31 5.92 13.19
CA VAL A 53 4.16 6.13 12.00
C VAL A 53 3.79 5.26 10.78
N SER A 54 2.86 4.32 10.92
CA SER A 54 2.50 3.38 9.85
C SER A 54 1.02 3.02 9.84
N LYS A 55 0.55 2.54 8.69
CA LYS A 55 -0.83 2.07 8.47
C LYS A 55 -0.85 0.79 7.65
N THR A 56 -1.86 -0.03 7.90
CA THR A 56 -2.14 -1.26 7.15
C THR A 56 -3.54 -1.19 6.57
N TYR A 57 -3.65 -1.43 5.26
CA TYR A 57 -4.92 -1.44 4.53
C TYR A 57 -5.17 -2.82 3.93
N ALA A 58 -6.45 -3.17 3.74
CA ALA A 58 -6.87 -4.30 2.94
C ALA A 58 -7.71 -3.83 1.75
N LEU A 59 -7.50 -4.45 0.59
CA LEU A 59 -8.22 -4.14 -0.64
C LEU A 59 -8.22 -5.34 -1.59
N PRO A 60 -9.20 -5.45 -2.52
CA PRO A 60 -9.21 -6.51 -3.53
C PRO A 60 -7.92 -6.56 -4.36
N LYS A 61 -7.40 -7.76 -4.61
CA LYS A 61 -6.13 -7.94 -5.35
C LYS A 61 -6.15 -7.38 -6.77
N ASN A 62 -7.31 -7.36 -7.41
CA ASN A 62 -7.49 -6.84 -8.77
C ASN A 62 -7.20 -5.33 -8.91
N LEU A 63 -7.09 -4.59 -7.80
CA LEU A 63 -6.69 -3.19 -7.78
C LEU A 63 -5.15 -3.01 -7.84
N ILE A 64 -4.38 -4.05 -7.58
CA ILE A 64 -2.92 -4.02 -7.66
C ILE A 64 -2.49 -4.34 -9.09
N ARG A 65 -1.68 -3.46 -9.67
CA ARG A 65 -1.20 -3.56 -11.06
C ARG A 65 0.32 -3.57 -11.10
N ILE A 66 0.88 -4.64 -11.65
CA ILE A 66 2.30 -4.69 -12.05
C ILE A 66 2.34 -4.31 -13.53
N GLY A 67 2.94 -3.15 -13.82
CA GLY A 67 3.03 -2.62 -15.17
C GLY A 67 4.33 -3.02 -15.87
N LYS A 68 4.29 -3.09 -17.20
CA LYS A 68 5.51 -3.15 -18.02
C LYS A 68 6.31 -1.84 -17.89
N PRO A 69 7.65 -1.88 -17.85
CA PRO A 69 8.48 -0.70 -17.99
C PRO A 69 8.11 0.08 -19.26
N ARG A 70 8.09 1.41 -19.18
CA ARG A 70 7.75 2.28 -20.33
C ARG A 70 8.95 2.59 -21.23
N GLU A 71 10.16 2.39 -20.72
CA GLU A 71 11.42 2.47 -21.47
C GLU A 71 12.19 1.16 -21.27
N PRO A 72 13.05 0.74 -22.23
CA PRO A 72 13.95 -0.38 -22.01
C PRO A 72 14.81 -0.07 -20.77
N LEU A 73 14.96 -1.05 -19.88
CA LEU A 73 15.99 -0.97 -18.85
C LEU A 73 17.33 -0.90 -19.59
N ILE A 74 17.94 0.28 -19.65
CA ILE A 74 19.29 0.42 -20.19
C ILE A 74 20.19 -0.29 -19.18
N ASN A 75 20.87 -1.35 -19.64
CA ASN A 75 21.86 -2.10 -18.87
C ASN A 75 23.08 -1.23 -18.54
#